data_AF-A0A9W8B270-F1
#
_entry.id   AF-A0A9W8B270-F1
#
_cell.length_a   1.000
_cell.length_b   1.000
_cell.length_c   1.000
_cell.angle_alpha   90.00
_cell.angle_beta   90.00
_cell.angle_gamma   90.00
#
_symmetry.space_group_name_H-M   'P 1'
#
loop_
_entity.id
_entity.type
_entity.pdbx_description
1 polymer ?
#
loop_
_entity_poly.entity_id
_entity_poly.type
_entity_poly.pdbx_seq_one_letter_code
_entity_poly.pdbx_strand_id
1 'polypeptide(L)'
;MLMYAGNLVITDDITPVLSWIRFLSPIKYCYQALAINEFTGLVFSCSGISADAACVKTGEEVLRNNALDTLPIKTCVVLLVAVGAFFHAWAYINLRWRNKPRYIWI
;
A
#
# COMPACT_ATOMS: atom_id res chain seq x y z
N MET A 1 8.00 -1.16 6.12
CA MET A 1 6.85 -1.23 5.20
C MET A 1 6.37 0.13 4.73
N LEU A 2 6.35 1.16 5.60
CA LEU A 2 5.98 2.53 5.22
C LEU A 2 6.84 3.10 4.07
N MET A 3 8.16 2.82 4.09
CA MET A 3 9.10 3.24 3.02
C MET A 3 8.72 2.71 1.63
N TYR A 4 8.09 1.53 1.57
CA TYR A 4 7.69 0.87 0.31
C TYR A 4 6.21 1.11 -0.04
N ALA A 5 5.53 2.02 0.68
CA ALA A 5 4.12 2.28 0.48
C ALA A 5 3.83 3.13 -0.77
N GLY A 6 4.84 3.78 -1.37
CA GLY A 6 4.69 4.68 -2.52
C GLY A 6 4.61 6.17 -2.15
N ASN A 7 4.69 6.52 -0.86
CA ASN A 7 4.66 7.92 -0.39
C ASN A 7 6.05 8.59 -0.37
N LEU A 8 7.10 7.83 0.00
CA LEU A 8 8.46 8.37 0.18
C LEU A 8 9.41 7.99 -0.96
N VAL A 9 9.10 6.92 -1.69
CA VAL A 9 9.89 6.39 -2.80
C VAL A 9 8.90 5.99 -3.89
N ILE A 10 9.08 6.53 -5.09
CA ILE A 10 8.28 6.17 -6.27
C ILE A 10 8.52 4.69 -6.55
N THR A 11 7.45 3.91 -6.67
CA THR A 11 7.52 2.45 -6.70
C THR A 11 8.23 1.87 -7.92
N ASP A 12 8.46 2.67 -8.96
CA ASP A 12 9.15 2.29 -10.19
C ASP A 12 10.68 2.46 -10.12
N ASP A 13 11.19 3.28 -9.20
CA ASP A 13 12.64 3.52 -9.06
C ASP A 13 13.34 2.49 -8.16
N ILE A 14 12.61 1.49 -7.66
CA ILE A 14 13.14 0.48 -6.74
C ILE A 14 13.86 -0.62 -7.52
N THR A 15 15.05 -1.01 -7.07
CA THR A 15 15.84 -2.09 -7.68
C THR A 15 15.05 -3.40 -7.80
N PRO A 16 15.16 -4.15 -8.91
CA PRO A 16 14.33 -5.33 -9.19
C PRO A 16 14.37 -6.38 -8.06
N VAL A 17 15.55 -6.56 -7.46
CA VAL A 17 15.84 -7.53 -6.41
C VAL A 17 15.08 -7.23 -5.12
N LEU A 18 14.79 -5.97 -4.80
CA LEU A 18 14.02 -5.59 -3.60
C LEU A 18 12.55 -5.30 -3.92
N SER A 19 12.18 -5.24 -5.20
CA SER A 19 10.82 -4.91 -5.62
C SER A 19 9.79 -5.91 -5.10
N TRP A 20 10.14 -7.17 -4.88
CA TRP A 20 9.17 -8.18 -4.43
C TRP A 20 8.65 -7.92 -3.00
N ILE A 21 9.45 -7.28 -2.14
CA ILE A 21 9.07 -6.91 -0.76
C ILE A 21 7.88 -5.94 -0.76
N ARG A 22 7.71 -5.15 -1.82
CA ARG A 22 6.57 -4.23 -1.97
C ARG A 22 5.23 -4.97 -2.03
N PHE A 23 5.21 -6.20 -2.55
CA PHE A 23 3.98 -6.99 -2.63
C PHE A 23 3.56 -7.58 -1.28
N LEU A 24 4.52 -7.73 -0.35
CA LEU A 24 4.25 -8.22 1.00
C LEU A 24 3.66 -7.12 1.90
N SER A 25 3.73 -5.85 1.49
CA SER A 25 3.32 -4.71 2.31
C SER A 25 1.83 -4.42 2.23
N PRO A 26 1.01 -4.72 3.26
CA PRO A 26 -0.41 -4.36 3.27
C PRO A 26 -0.62 -2.84 3.23
N ILE A 27 0.33 -2.07 3.77
CA ILE A 27 0.28 -0.60 3.79
C ILE A 27 0.32 -0.03 2.37
N LYS A 28 1.04 -0.67 1.43
CA LYS A 28 1.07 -0.25 0.02
C LYS A 28 -0.34 -0.27 -0.57
N TYR A 29 -1.05 -1.41 -0.45
CA TYR A 29 -2.38 -1.56 -1.03
C TYR A 29 -3.41 -0.64 -0.39
N CYS A 30 -3.30 -0.42 0.93
CA CYS A 30 -4.16 0.52 1.65
C CYS A 30 -3.92 1.97 1.21
N TYR A 31 -2.65 2.41 1.17
CA TYR A 31 -2.29 3.75 0.74
C TYR A 31 -2.72 4.02 -0.71
N GLN A 32 -2.49 3.05 -1.59
CA GLN A 32 -2.90 3.14 -2.99
C GLN A 32 -4.44 3.29 -3.13
N ALA A 33 -5.22 2.46 -2.41
CA ALA A 33 -6.67 2.56 -2.43
C ALA A 33 -7.18 3.90 -1.88
N LEU A 34 -6.59 4.40 -0.79
CA LEU A 34 -6.95 5.67 -0.18
C LEU A 34 -6.58 6.85 -1.10
N ALA A 35 -5.39 6.81 -1.72
CA ALA A 35 -4.96 7.85 -2.65
C ALA A 35 -5.90 7.94 -3.85
N ILE A 36 -6.24 6.80 -4.48
CA ILE A 36 -7.20 6.80 -5.59
C ILE A 36 -8.56 7.34 -5.10
N ASN A 37 -9.04 6.90 -3.94
CA ASN A 37 -10.33 7.35 -3.41
C ASN A 37 -10.38 8.86 -3.13
N GLU A 38 -9.27 9.45 -2.68
CA GLU A 38 -9.20 10.88 -2.35
C GLU A 38 -8.96 11.75 -3.59
N PHE A 39 -8.01 11.36 -4.45
CA PHE A 39 -7.55 12.21 -5.55
C PHE A 39 -8.39 12.10 -6.83
N THR A 40 -9.19 11.04 -7.00
CA THR A 40 -10.02 10.91 -8.21
C THR A 40 -11.05 12.03 -8.30
N GLY A 41 -11.03 12.81 -9.39
CA GLY A 41 -11.95 13.90 -9.64
C GLY A 41 -11.60 15.24 -8.96
N LEU A 42 -10.47 15.32 -8.24
CA LEU A 42 -10.00 16.59 -7.67
C LEU A 42 -9.33 17.47 -8.74
N VAL A 43 -9.61 18.77 -8.66
CA VAL A 43 -8.99 19.80 -9.52
C VAL A 43 -8.26 20.80 -8.63
N PHE A 44 -7.01 21.09 -8.98
CA PHE A 44 -6.15 21.99 -8.21
C PHE A 44 -5.89 23.29 -8.99
N SER A 45 -5.93 24.43 -8.29
CA SER A 45 -5.54 25.73 -8.85
C SER A 45 -4.05 25.96 -8.63
N CYS A 46 -3.34 26.35 -9.69
CA CYS A 46 -1.92 26.69 -9.63
C CYS A 46 -1.65 28.19 -9.45
N SER A 47 -2.63 28.95 -8.95
CA SER A 47 -2.47 30.38 -8.71
C SER A 47 -1.43 30.64 -7.60
N GLY A 48 -0.24 31.12 -7.99
CA GLY A 48 0.84 31.49 -7.05
C GLY A 48 2.03 30.52 -6.99
N ILE A 49 2.08 29.52 -7.87
CA ILE A 49 3.22 28.60 -7.96
C ILE A 49 4.35 29.25 -8.78
N SER A 50 5.58 29.22 -8.27
CA SER A 50 6.77 29.71 -8.98
C SER A 50 7.03 28.92 -10.26
N ALA A 51 7.63 29.55 -11.27
CA ALA A 51 7.87 28.94 -12.59
C ALA A 51 8.71 27.65 -12.56
N ASP A 52 9.47 27.42 -11.49
CA ASP A 52 10.33 26.24 -11.29
C ASP A 52 9.63 25.05 -10.61
N ALA A 53 8.39 25.21 -10.12
CA ALA A 53 7.66 24.15 -9.44
C ALA A 53 6.64 23.48 -10.38
N ALA A 54 6.62 22.15 -10.38
CA ALA A 54 5.68 21.35 -11.17
C ALA A 54 4.23 21.61 -10.71
N CYS A 55 3.50 22.40 -11.48
CA CYS A 55 2.07 22.64 -11.28
C CYS A 55 1.27 21.42 -11.74
N VAL A 56 0.69 20.68 -10.80
CA VAL A 56 -0.22 19.56 -11.06
C VAL A 56 -1.65 20.06 -10.96
N LYS A 57 -2.43 19.93 -12.04
CA LYS A 57 -3.77 20.55 -12.14
C LYS A 57 -4.91 19.61 -11.75
N THR A 58 -4.66 18.31 -11.75
CA THR A 58 -5.68 17.27 -11.55
C THR A 58 -5.18 16.21 -10.58
N GLY A 59 -6.07 15.61 -9.80
CA GLY A 59 -5.71 14.52 -8.90
C GLY A 59 -5.30 13.25 -9.66
N GLU A 60 -5.79 13.04 -10.88
CA GLU A 60 -5.34 11.94 -11.75
C GLU A 60 -3.87 12.09 -12.12
N GLU A 61 -3.40 13.32 -12.32
CA GLU A 61 -2.00 13.61 -12.59
C GLU A 61 -1.13 13.41 -11.34
N VAL A 62 -1.64 13.74 -10.14
CA VAL A 62 -0.97 13.39 -8.87
C VAL A 62 -0.79 11.87 -8.75
N LEU A 63 -1.85 11.10 -9.01
CA LEU A 63 -1.82 9.64 -8.91
C LEU A 63 -0.82 9.02 -9.89
N ARG A 64 -0.82 9.50 -11.13
CA ARG A 64 0.08 9.02 -12.20
C ARG A 64 1.54 9.38 -11.94
N ASN A 65 1.83 10.60 -11.47
CA ASN A 65 3.19 11.02 -11.15
C ASN A 65 3.80 10.23 -9.96
N ASN A 66 2.96 9.68 -9.08
CA ASN A 66 3.39 8.85 -7.95
C ASN A 66 3.22 7.34 -8.19
N ALA A 67 2.85 6.90 -9.40
CA ALA A 67 2.58 5.50 -9.75
C ALA A 67 1.55 4.80 -8.83
N LEU A 68 0.55 5.56 -8.36
CA LEU A 68 -0.51 5.08 -7.45
C LEU A 68 -1.75 4.55 -8.19
N ASP A 69 -1.83 4.69 -9.51
CA ASP A 69 -2.95 4.18 -10.34
C ASP A 69 -2.67 2.81 -10.98
N THR A 70 -1.59 2.13 -10.58
CA THR A 70 -1.14 0.84 -11.16
C THR A 70 -2.10 -0.32 -10.97
N LEU A 71 -2.93 -0.30 -9.93
CA LEU A 71 -3.90 -1.35 -9.59
C LEU A 71 -5.25 -0.71 -9.27
N PRO A 72 -6.36 -1.31 -9.72
CA PRO A 72 -7.68 -0.81 -9.36
C PRO A 72 -7.96 -1.06 -7.88
N ILE A 73 -8.74 -0.18 -7.26
CA ILE A 73 -9.11 -0.23 -5.82
C ILE A 73 -9.59 -1.63 -5.41
N LYS A 74 -10.39 -2.29 -6.25
CA LYS A 74 -10.92 -3.64 -5.98
C LYS A 74 -9.80 -4.66 -5.78
N THR A 75 -8.77 -4.64 -6.61
CA THR A 75 -7.62 -5.54 -6.50
C THR A 75 -6.82 -5.25 -5.22
N CYS A 76 -6.63 -3.97 -4.87
CA CYS A 76 -5.98 -3.59 -3.63
C CYS A 76 -6.72 -4.13 -2.39
N VAL A 77 -8.06 -4.04 -2.37
CA VAL A 77 -8.89 -4.56 -1.28
C VAL A 77 -8.77 -6.08 -1.18
N VAL A 78 -8.86 -6.80 -2.30
CA VAL A 78 -8.73 -8.27 -2.33
C VAL A 78 -7.37 -8.71 -1.80
N LEU A 79 -6.28 -8.06 -2.24
CA LEU A 79 -4.93 -8.37 -1.77
C LEU A 79 -4.77 -8.08 -0.27
N LEU A 80 -5.33 -6.97 0.22
CA LEU A 80 -5.30 -6.63 1.64
C LEU A 80 -6.03 -7.68 2.50
N VAL A 81 -7.22 -8.12 2.07
CA VAL A 81 -7.98 -9.18 2.73
C VAL A 81 -7.22 -10.51 2.69
N ALA A 82 -6.60 -10.86 1.56
CA ALA A 82 -5.81 -12.07 1.42
C ALA A 82 -4.60 -12.10 2.38
N VAL A 83 -3.87 -10.98 2.48
CA VAL A 83 -2.75 -10.85 3.42
C VAL A 83 -3.23 -10.93 4.87
N GLY A 84 -4.36 -10.28 5.21
CA GLY A 84 -4.97 -10.38 6.53
C GLY A 84 -5.38 -11.82 6.88
N ALA A 85 -6.06 -12.50 5.97
CA ALA A 85 -6.47 -13.90 6.13
C ALA A 85 -5.25 -14.82 6.31
N PHE A 86 -4.17 -14.60 5.55
CA PHE A 86 -2.91 -15.32 5.72
C PHE A 86 -2.34 -15.15 7.13
N PHE A 87 -2.23 -13.92 7.64
CA PHE A 87 -1.72 -13.69 9.00
C PHE A 87 -2.63 -14.26 10.08
N HIS A 88 -3.95 -14.19 9.92
CA HIS A 88 -4.89 -14.80 10.85
C HIS A 88 -4.81 -16.33 10.85
N ALA A 89 -4.74 -16.96 9.67
CA ALA A 89 -4.54 -18.40 9.53
C ALA A 89 -3.21 -18.83 10.15
N TRP A 90 -2.13 -18.07 9.90
CA TRP A 90 -0.82 -18.32 10.49
C TRP A 90 -0.86 -18.23 12.03
N ALA A 91 -1.49 -17.19 12.57
CA ALA A 91 -1.66 -17.02 14.01
C ALA A 91 -2.48 -18.18 14.62
N TYR A 92 -3.59 -18.57 13.98
CA TYR A 92 -4.42 -19.69 14.40
C TYR A 92 -3.63 -21.00 14.44
N ILE A 93 -2.87 -21.30 13.39
CA ILE A 93 -2.00 -22.49 13.29
C ILE A 93 -0.97 -22.53 14.43
N ASN A 94 -0.30 -21.41 14.69
CA ASN A 94 0.69 -21.32 15.77
C ASN A 94 0.05 -21.52 17.15
N LEU A 95 -1.10 -20.89 17.40
CA LEU A 95 -1.84 -21.07 18.65
C LEU A 95 -2.33 -22.51 18.82
N ARG A 96 -2.82 -23.14 17.75
CA ARG A 96 -3.37 -24.50 17.77
C ARG A 96 -2.31 -25.58 17.96
N TRP A 97 -1.13 -25.42 17.34
CA TRP A 97 -0.11 -26.49 17.30
C TRP A 97 1.14 -26.19 18.13
N ARG A 98 1.52 -24.92 18.36
CA ARG A 98 2.71 -24.58 19.15
C ARG A 98 2.41 -24.21 20.61
N ASN A 99 1.28 -23.55 20.88
CA ASN A 99 0.89 -23.14 22.23
C ASN A 99 -0.05 -24.13 22.94
N LYS A 100 0.31 -25.42 22.98
CA LYS A 100 -0.33 -26.33 23.93
C LYS A 100 0.26 -26.06 25.33
N PRO A 101 -0.53 -25.65 26.33
CA PRO A 101 -0.01 -25.40 27.66
C PRO A 101 0.59 -26.68 28.25
N ARG A 102 1.88 -26.64 28.61
CA ARG A 102 2.61 -27.73 29.26
C ARG A 102 2.26 -27.93 30.76
N TYR A 103 1.17 -27.36 31.25
CA TYR A 103 0.84 -27.36 32.69
C TYR A 103 -0.28 -28.34 33.12
N ILE A 104 -0.73 -29.26 32.26
CA ILE A 104 -1.67 -30.35 32.65
C ILE A 104 -0.91 -31.67 32.89
N TRP A 105 0.26 -31.59 33.53
CA TRP A 105 0.92 -32.76 34.10
C TRP A 105 1.16 -32.44 35.57
N ILE A 106 0.21 -32.88 36.40
CA ILE A 106 0.45 -33.23 37.81
C ILE A 106 1.47 -34.37 37.83
#